data_AF-A0AAV6B052-F1
#
_entry.id   AF-A0AAV6B052-F1
#
_cell.length_a   1.000
_cell.length_b   1.000
_cell.length_c   1.000
_cell.angle_alpha   90.00
_cell.angle_beta   90.00
_cell.angle_gamma   90.00
#
_symmetry.space_group_name_H-M   'P 1'
#
loop_
_entity.id
_entity.type
_entity.pdbx_description
1 polymer ?
#
loop_
_entity_poly.entity_id
_entity_poly.type
_entity_poly.pdbx_seq_one_letter_code
_entity_poly.pdbx_strand_id
1 'polypeptide(L)' 'MARFGAQSVTEGHLGWADIVFVMEPSHLNKIRQKFGDAVAGKQIITLHIPDEYEFMQAELIDELQTKVATYLDGTSG' A
#
# COMPACT_ATOMS: atom_id res chain seq x y z
N MET A 1 14.00 -13.99 15.82
CA MET A 1 12.97 -12.96 16.04
C MET A 1 13.00 -12.02 14.84
N ALA A 2 12.09 -12.20 13.88
CA ALA A 2 11.94 -11.27 12.77
C ALA A 2 11.43 -9.94 13.31
N ARG A 3 12.22 -8.89 13.14
CA ARG A 3 11.78 -7.52 13.43
C ARG A 3 10.86 -7.10 12.29
N PHE A 4 9.59 -7.48 12.35
CA PHE A 4 8.54 -6.81 11.57
C PHE A 4 8.32 -5.43 12.21
N GLY A 5 9.26 -4.53 11.94
CA GLY A 5 9.27 -3.19 12.49
C GLY A 5 8.27 -2.32 11.73
N ALA A 6 7.47 -1.57 12.47
CA ALA A 6 6.75 -0.40 11.96
C ALA A 6 7.77 0.61 11.41
N GLN A 7 8.25 0.35 10.19
CA GLN A 7 9.21 1.20 9.52
C GLN A 7 8.42 2.33 8.87
N SER A 8 8.74 3.55 9.27
CA SER A 8 8.12 4.73 8.66
C SER A 8 8.45 4.76 7.17
N VAL A 9 7.44 5.04 6.35
CA VAL A 9 7.62 5.29 4.91
C VAL A 9 8.61 6.44 4.74
N THR A 10 9.59 6.26 3.86
CA THR A 10 10.57 7.28 3.50
C THR A 10 10.33 7.72 2.06
N GLU A 11 10.81 8.92 1.69
CA GLU A 11 10.75 9.41 0.30
C GLU A 11 11.42 8.44 -0.67
N GLY A 12 12.54 7.82 -0.26
CA GLY A 12 13.23 6.81 -1.05
C GLY A 12 12.31 5.65 -1.43
N HIS A 13 11.45 5.18 -0.51
CA HIS A 13 10.49 4.11 -0.81
C HIS A 13 9.42 4.50 -1.82
N LEU A 14 8.96 5.74 -1.75
CA LEU A 14 7.94 6.24 -2.66
C LEU A 14 8.51 6.57 -4.04
N GLY A 15 9.76 7.07 -4.09
CA GLY A 15 10.44 7.46 -5.32
C GLY A 15 10.59 6.34 -6.34
N TRP A 16 10.92 5.11 -5.91
CA TRP A 16 11.06 3.97 -6.83
C TRP A 16 9.74 3.27 -7.18
N ALA A 17 8.70 3.44 -6.36
CA ALA A 17 7.45 2.70 -6.57
C ALA A 17 6.64 3.25 -7.74
N ASP A 18 6.29 2.42 -8.71
CA ASP A 18 5.34 2.76 -9.78
C ASP A 18 3.90 2.83 -9.24
N ILE A 19 3.57 1.88 -8.35
CA ILE A 19 2.25 1.74 -7.72
C ILE A 19 2.43 1.60 -6.21
N VAL A 20 1.64 2.36 -5.45
CA VAL A 20 1.62 2.31 -3.98
C VAL A 20 0.22 1.88 -3.51
N PHE A 21 0.15 0.79 -2.76
CA PHE A 21 -1.10 0.34 -2.15
C PHE A 21 -1.17 0.80 -0.69
N VAL A 22 -2.29 1.40 -0.31
CA VAL A 22 -2.58 1.77 1.08
C VAL A 22 -3.83 1.05 1.56
N MET A 23 -3.84 0.59 2.80
CA MET A 23 -4.99 -0.12 3.37
C MET A 23 -6.21 0.80 3.49
N GLU A 24 -6.02 2.02 4.00
CA GLU A 24 -7.09 2.96 4.32
C GLU A 24 -6.84 4.34 3.68
N PRO A 25 -7.91 5.11 3.39
CA PRO A 25 -7.78 6.46 2.82
C PRO A 25 -7.07 7.43 3.77
N SER A 26 -7.13 7.18 5.08
CA SER A 26 -6.39 7.94 6.09
C SER A 26 -4.86 7.87 5.87
N HIS A 27 -4.36 6.73 5.39
CA HIS A 27 -2.94 6.56 5.05
C HIS A 27 -2.55 7.37 3.80
N LEU A 28 -3.42 7.38 2.78
CA LEU A 28 -3.23 8.21 1.58
C LEU A 28 -3.05 9.69 1.94
N ASN A 29 -3.92 10.23 2.78
CA ASN A 29 -3.85 11.64 3.19
C ASN A 29 -2.55 11.96 3.92
N LYS A 30 -2.07 11.07 4.79
CA LYS A 30 -0.79 11.24 5.50
C LYS A 30 0.39 11.23 4.52
N ILE A 31 0.37 10.33 3.54
CA ILE A 31 1.43 10.23 2.51
C ILE A 31 1.43 11.49 1.64
N ARG A 32 0.27 11.94 1.15
CA ARG A 32 0.17 13.14 0.31
C ARG A 32 0.59 14.41 1.05
N GLN A 33 0.26 14.53 2.34
CA GLN A 33 0.71 15.68 3.14
C GLN A 33 2.22 15.70 3.36
N LYS A 34 2.84 14.55 3.64
CA LYS A 34 4.27 14.47 3.97
C LYS A 34 5.18 14.36 2.74
N PHE A 35 4.70 13.72 1.69
CA PHE A 35 5.48 13.26 0.54
C PHE A 35 4.84 13.64 -0.78
N GLY A 36 4.04 14.70 -0.81
CA GLY A 36 3.26 15.13 -1.97
C GLY A 36 4.06 15.22 -3.26
N ASP A 37 5.29 15.74 -3.20
CA ASP A 37 6.22 15.84 -4.33
C ASP A 37 6.71 14.46 -4.80
N ALA A 38 7.12 13.60 -3.85
CA ALA A 38 7.58 12.24 -4.16
C ALA A 38 6.49 11.33 -4.71
N VAL A 39 5.21 11.64 -4.45
CA VAL A 39 4.06 10.91 -5.01
C VAL A 39 3.33 11.64 -6.12
N ALA A 40 3.84 12.80 -6.55
CA ALA A 40 3.26 13.55 -7.65
C ALA A 40 3.30 12.71 -8.93
N GLY A 41 2.14 12.42 -9.50
CA GLY A 41 2.01 11.59 -10.70
C GLY A 41 2.09 10.08 -10.49
N LYS A 42 2.26 9.58 -9.26
CA LYS A 42 2.26 8.14 -8.96
C LYS A 42 0.85 7.61 -8.75
N GLN A 43 0.64 6.35 -9.11
CA GLN A 43 -0.61 5.66 -8.80
C GLN A 43 -0.61 5.20 -7.35
N ILE A 44 -1.44 5.86 -6.52
CA ILE A 44 -1.72 5.39 -5.16
C ILE A 44 -3.13 4.82 -5.13
N ILE A 45 -3.24 3.56 -4.73
CA ILE A 45 -4.48 2.80 -4.71
C ILE A 45 -4.85 2.52 -3.26
N THR A 46 -6.10 2.84 -2.90
CA THR A 46 -6.63 2.53 -1.57
C THR A 46 -7.39 1.21 -1.64
N LEU A 47 -7.01 0.24 -0.82
CA LEU A 47 -7.62 -1.08 -0.79
C LEU A 47 -8.90 -1.12 0.07
N HIS A 48 -9.14 -0.11 0.91
CA HIS A 48 -10.28 -0.08 1.84
C HIS A 48 -10.32 -1.34 2.71
N ILE A 49 -9.15 -1.75 3.21
CA ILE A 49 -8.99 -2.88 4.14
C ILE A 49 -8.87 -2.27 5.54
N PRO A 50 -9.75 -2.62 6.48
CA PRO A 50 -9.66 -2.14 7.87
C PRO A 50 -8.43 -2.73 8.58
N ASP A 51 -7.84 -1.98 9.52
CA ASP A 51 -6.70 -2.42 10.35
C ASP A 51 -7.14 -3.33 11.52
N GLU A 52 -8.08 -4.24 11.27
CA GLU A 52 -8.62 -5.18 12.27
C GLU A 52 -8.01 -6.59 12.18
N TYR A 53 -7.16 -6.81 11.18
CA TYR A 53 -6.53 -8.10 10.94
C TYR A 53 -5.27 -8.30 11.77
N GLU A 54 -5.05 -9.53 12.22
CA GLU A 54 -3.79 -9.91 12.83
C GLU A 54 -2.68 -10.03 11.78
N PHE A 55 -1.44 -9.88 12.24
CA PHE A 55 -0.26 -10.00 11.40
C PHE A 55 -0.25 -11.38 10.68
N MET A 56 -0.30 -11.34 9.35
CA MET A 56 -0.34 -12.53 8.48
C MET A 56 -1.60 -13.42 8.63
N GLN A 57 -2.72 -12.87 9.11
CA GLN A 57 -3.99 -13.58 9.11
C GLN A 57 -4.38 -14.02 7.68
N ALA A 58 -4.91 -15.23 7.54
CA ALA A 58 -5.26 -15.79 6.24
C ALA A 58 -6.29 -14.92 5.49
N GLU A 59 -7.28 -14.37 6.19
CA GLU A 59 -8.31 -13.49 5.62
C GLU A 59 -7.73 -12.20 5.05
N LEU A 60 -6.74 -11.60 5.73
CA LEU A 60 -6.01 -10.44 5.22
C LEU A 60 -5.28 -10.77 3.92
N ILE A 61 -4.63 -11.93 3.88
CA ILE A 61 -3.88 -12.36 2.69
C ILE A 61 -4.83 -12.55 1.50
N ASP A 62 -5.96 -13.21 1.71
CA ASP A 62 -6.97 -13.46 0.67
C ASP A 62 -7.57 -12.15 0.13
N GLU A 63 -7.90 -11.22 1.04
CA GLU A 63 -8.43 -9.92 0.65
C GLU A 63 -7.39 -9.06 -0.09
N LEU A 64 -6.15 -9.06 0.38
CA LEU A 64 -5.04 -8.40 -0.31
C LEU A 64 -4.85 -8.99 -1.71
N GLN A 65 -4.80 -10.31 -1.86
CA GLN A 65 -4.64 -10.97 -3.15
C GLN A 65 -5.77 -10.60 -4.11
N THR A 66 -7.02 -10.67 -3.65
CA THR A 66 -8.20 -10.34 -4.47
C THR A 66 -8.17 -8.89 -4.95
N LYS A 67 -7.93 -7.94 -4.03
CA LYS A 67 -7.96 -6.52 -4.38
C LYS A 67 -6.75 -6.13 -5.22
N VAL A 68 -5.54 -6.59 -4.87
CA VAL A 68 -4.32 -6.29 -5.62
C VAL A 68 -4.33 -6.93 -7.00
N ALA A 69 -4.88 -8.14 -7.15
CA ALA A 69 -5.02 -8.79 -8.45
C ALA A 69 -5.77 -7.91 -9.45
N THR A 70 -6.83 -7.21 -9.03
CA THR A 70 -7.58 -6.27 -9.88
C THR A 70 -6.70 -5.17 -10.51
N TYR A 71 -5.59 -4.81 -9.86
CA TYR A 71 -4.68 -3.77 -10.33
C TYR A 71 -3.42 -4.32 -11.03
N LEU A 72 -3.06 -5.58 -10.80
CA LEU A 72 -1.91 -6.23 -11.43
C LEU A 72 -2.29 -7.01 -12.71
N ASP A 73 -3.55 -7.44 -12.85
CA ASP A 73 -4.06 -8.21 -13.99
C ASP A 73 -4.10 -7.42 -15.32
N GLY A 74 -3.73 -6.13 -15.27
CA GLY A 74 -3.40 -5.34 -16.46
C GLY A 74 -2.14 -5.80 -17.21
N THR A 75 -1.39 -6.79 -16.70
CA THR A 75 -0.29 -7.45 -17.42
C THR A 75 -0.77 -8.76 -18.05
N SER A 76 -1.81 -8.69 -18.87
CA SER A 76 -2.03 -9.70 -19.91
C SER A 76 -1.15 -9.32 -21.10
N GLY A 77 -0.01 -9.99 -21.28
CA GLY A 77 0.89 -9.80 -22.42
C GLY A 77 2.24 -10.46 -22.25
#